data_AF-A0A392SJX1-F1
#
_entry.id   AF-A0A392SJX1-F1
#
_cell.length_a   1.000
_cell.length_b   1.000
_cell.length_c   1.000
_cell.angle_alpha   90.00
_cell.angle_beta   90.00
_cell.angle_gamma   90.00
#
_symmetry.space_group_name_H-M   'P 1'
#
loop_
_entity.id
_entity.type
_entity.pdbx_description
1 polymer ?
#
loop_
_entity_poly.entity_id
_entity_poly.type
_entity_poly.pdbx_seq_one_letter_code
_entity_poly.pdbx_strand_id
1 'polypeptide(L)' 'MKAQEEQRVVVASVAAANAGTPEFTFSELGLDDPADFNNFMNQDPPADG' A
#
# COMPACT_ATOMS: atom_id res chain seq x y z
N MET A 1 12.34 25.85 -12.20
CA MET A 1 12.60 24.40 -12.11
C MET A 1 11.48 23.73 -11.30
N LYS A 2 10.25 23.65 -11.83
CA LYS A 2 9.11 23.11 -11.08
C LYS A 2 9.15 21.58 -10.92
N ALA A 3 9.57 20.85 -11.96
CA ALA A 3 9.60 19.39 -11.96
C ALA A 3 10.46 18.79 -10.83
N GLN A 4 11.56 19.44 -10.46
CA GLN A 4 12.44 18.96 -9.39
C GLN A 4 11.84 19.18 -7.99
N GLU A 5 11.11 20.27 -7.80
CA GLU A 5 10.42 20.56 -6.54
C GLU A 5 9.26 19.57 -6.33
N GLU A 6 8.50 19.30 -7.37
CA GLU A 6 7.42 18.32 -7.36
C GLU A 6 7.94 16.91 -7.05
N GLN A 7 9.08 16.52 -7.64
CA GLN A 7 9.72 15.23 -7.34
C GLN A 7 10.20 15.14 -5.87
N ARG A 8 10.72 16.23 -5.29
CA ARG A 8 11.11 16.28 -3.87
C ARG A 8 9.89 16.13 -2.96
N VAL A 9 8.76 16.76 -3.30
CA VAL A 9 7.51 16.63 -2.54
C VAL A 9 6.97 15.19 -2.60
N VAL A 10 7.00 14.55 -3.76
CA VAL A 10 6.59 13.14 -3.91
C VAL A 10 7.49 12.24 -3.07
N VAL A 11 8.81 12.37 -3.17
CA VAL A 11 9.76 11.56 -2.37
C VAL A 11 9.57 11.79 -0.86
N ALA A 12 9.36 13.03 -0.43
CA ALA A 12 9.10 13.34 0.98
C ALA A 12 7.76 12.76 1.47
N SER A 13 6.72 12.79 0.65
CA SER A 13 5.42 12.19 0.99
C SER A 13 5.47 10.67 1.12
N VAL A 14 6.21 9.99 0.23
CA VAL A 14 6.44 8.55 0.32
C VAL A 14 7.26 8.23 1.56
N ALA A 15 8.35 8.97 1.83
CA ALA A 15 9.15 8.76 3.03
C ALA A 15 8.34 8.97 4.33
N ALA A 16 7.46 9.97 4.37
CA ALA A 16 6.59 10.22 5.52
C ALA A 16 5.52 9.12 5.71
N ALA A 17 4.98 8.57 4.62
CA ALA A 17 4.08 7.42 4.68
C ALA A 17 4.81 6.18 5.21
N ASN A 18 6.06 5.95 4.79
CA ASN A 18 6.85 4.78 5.20
C ASN A 18 7.48 4.91 6.60
N ALA A 19 7.56 6.11 7.19
CA ALA A 19 8.25 6.34 8.48
C ALA A 19 7.53 5.75 9.71
N GLY A 20 6.33 5.17 9.55
CA GLY A 20 5.57 4.60 10.65
C GLY A 20 4.51 3.56 10.24
N THR A 21 4.46 3.16 8.98
CA THR A 21 3.56 2.10 8.52
C THR A 21 4.25 0.74 8.70
N PRO A 22 3.58 -0.25 9.31
CA PRO A 22 4.06 -1.61 9.27
C PRO A 22 4.27 -2.07 7.82
N GLU A 23 5.44 -2.64 7.54
CA GLU A 23 5.70 -3.31 6.27
C GLU A 23 5.31 -4.78 6.42
N PHE A 24 4.49 -5.27 5.50
CA PHE A 24 4.11 -6.67 5.42
C PHE A 24 4.57 -7.21 4.06
N THR A 25 5.12 -8.42 4.07
CA THR A 25 5.43 -9.12 2.82
C THR A 25 4.17 -9.77 2.26
N PHE A 26 4.15 -10.05 0.95
CA PHE A 26 3.03 -10.78 0.34
C PHE A 26 2.79 -12.13 1.03
N SER A 27 3.85 -12.85 1.41
CA SER A 27 3.75 -14.13 2.12
C SER A 27 3.14 -13.99 3.52
N GLU A 28 3.43 -12.90 4.24
CA GLU A 28 2.81 -12.62 5.55
C GLU A 28 1.32 -12.30 5.43
N LEU A 29 0.91 -11.74 4.29
CA LEU A 29 -0.49 -11.47 3.96
C LEU A 29 -1.19 -12.67 3.31
N GLY A 30 -0.49 -13.79 3.09
CA GLY A 30 -1.03 -14.95 2.36
C GLY A 30 -1.32 -14.68 0.88
N LEU A 31 -0.60 -13.73 0.27
CA LEU A 31 -0.75 -13.28 -1.12
C LEU A 31 0.35 -13.82 -2.02
N ASP A 32 0.86 -15.02 -1.74
CA ASP A 32 1.87 -15.69 -2.56
C ASP A 32 1.33 -16.07 -3.95
N ASP A 33 0.02 -16.33 -4.08
CA ASP A 33 -0.66 -16.48 -5.36
C ASP A 33 -1.21 -15.12 -5.86
N PRO A 34 -0.85 -14.66 -7.07
CA PRO A 34 -1.42 -13.46 -7.67
C PRO A 34 -2.96 -13.43 -7.73
N ALA A 35 -3.62 -14.59 -7.74
CA ALA A 35 -5.08 -14.67 -7.69
C ALA A 35 -5.66 -14.16 -6.36
N ASP A 36 -4.95 -14.35 -5.25
CA ASP A 36 -5.42 -13.99 -3.91
C ASP A 36 -5.41 -12.49 -3.65
N PHE A 37 -4.60 -11.73 -4.39
CA PHE A 37 -4.59 -10.26 -4.30
C PHE A 37 -5.96 -9.65 -4.62
N ASN A 38 -6.64 -10.17 -5.65
CA ASN A 38 -7.97 -9.67 -6.01
C ASN A 38 -9.00 -10.00 -4.94
N ASN A 39 -8.91 -11.18 -4.31
CA ASN A 39 -9.82 -11.55 -3.23
C ASN A 39 -9.60 -10.68 -1.99
N PHE A 40 -8.35 -10.34 -1.68
CA PHE A 40 -7.99 -9.45 -0.58
C PHE A 40 -8.50 -8.02 -0.79
N MET A 41 -8.35 -7.48 -2.01
CA MET A 41 -8.76 -6.10 -2.31
C MET A 41 -10.28 -5.94 -2.47
N ASN A 42 -10.98 -7.00 -2.87
CA ASN A 42 -12.42 -6.97 -3.14
C ASN A 42 -13.21 -7.77 -2.11
N GLN A 43 -12.75 -7.82 -0.86
CA GLN A 43 -13.58 -8.39 0.21
C GLN A 43 -14.84 -7.55 0.34
N ASP A 44 -15.99 -8.20 0.17
CA ASP A 44 -17.24 -7.59 0.56
C ASP A 44 -17.13 -7.18 2.03
N PRO A 45 -17.47 -5.94 2.38
CA PRO A 45 -17.50 -5.55 3.78
C PRO A 45 -18.38 -6.55 4.53
N PRO A 46 -18.00 -6.97 5.75
CA PRO A 46 -18.85 -7.86 6.53
C PRO A 46 -20.23 -7.22 6.58
N ALA A 47 -21.26 -7.99 6.17
CA ALA A 47 -22.63 -7.56 6.34
C ALA A 47 -22.83 -7.31 7.83
N ASP A 48 -22.95 -6.04 8.18
CA ASP A 48 -22.89 -5.47 9.51
C ASP A 48 -23.38 -6.41 10.64
N GLY A 49 -22.59 -6.54 11.70
CA GLY A 49 -22.95 -7.21 12.95
C GLY A 49 -22.46 -6.42 14.15
#